data_AF-A0A9E5KEV6-F1
#
_entry.id   AF-A0A9E5KEV6-F1
#
_cell.length_a   1.000
_cell.length_b   1.000
_cell.length_c   1.000
_cell.angle_alpha   90.00
_cell.angle_beta   90.00
_cell.angle_gamma   90.00
#
_symmetry.space_group_name_H-M   'P 1'
#
loop_
_entity.id
_entity.type
_entity.pdbx_description
1 polymer ?
#
loop_
_entity_poly.entity_id
_entity_poly.type
_entity_poly.pdbx_seq_one_letter_code
_entity_poly.pdbx_strand_id
1 'polypeptide(L)'
;MPTASYVKYTAAIEPLLEGINAGTDSWKIALALTVNAADTTFTAGTTDLTTAGGYTAGGNAASITSAAQTAGTYKLVLASPSVWTGTGAGFTFRYAILWDATTNTPVAYWDYGSSVTVASGDTVTVTLDATNGV
;
A
#
# COMPACT_ATOMS: atom_id res chain seq x y z
N MET A 1 8.77 7.12 12.21
CA MET A 1 8.68 5.93 11.35
C MET A 1 10.03 5.71 10.69
N PRO A 2 10.51 4.45 10.54
CA PRO A 2 11.75 4.16 9.84
C PRO A 2 11.71 4.72 8.41
N THR A 3 12.88 5.02 7.83
CA THR A 3 12.98 5.29 6.39
C THR A 3 12.55 4.05 5.62
N ALA A 4 11.60 4.20 4.70
CA ALA A 4 11.11 3.10 3.89
C ALA A 4 11.56 3.25 2.43
N SER A 5 11.94 2.14 1.79
CA SER A 5 12.38 2.11 0.40
C SER A 5 11.24 1.66 -0.52
N TYR A 6 10.96 2.44 -1.57
CA TYR A 6 9.95 2.09 -2.57
C TYR A 6 10.48 1.06 -3.57
N VAL A 7 9.70 0.01 -3.81
CA VAL A 7 10.00 -1.04 -4.80
C VAL A 7 8.74 -1.36 -5.59
N LYS A 8 8.88 -1.53 -6.91
CA LYS A 8 7.77 -1.93 -7.79
C LYS A 8 7.57 -3.44 -7.77
N TYR A 9 6.32 -3.89 -7.82
CA TYR A 9 6.03 -5.25 -8.24
C TYR A 9 6.46 -5.40 -9.70
N THR A 10 7.19 -6.47 -9.99
CA THR A 10 7.79 -6.67 -11.31
C THR A 10 6.74 -6.81 -12.40
N ALA A 11 5.64 -7.50 -12.10
CA ALA A 11 4.53 -7.71 -13.03
C ALA A 11 3.62 -6.48 -13.22
N ALA A 12 3.70 -5.47 -12.36
CA ALA A 12 2.74 -4.37 -12.35
C ALA A 12 2.78 -3.48 -13.61
N ILE A 13 3.87 -3.51 -14.38
CA ILE A 13 4.04 -2.63 -15.53
C ILE A 13 3.04 -2.91 -16.66
N GLU A 14 2.72 -4.18 -16.90
CA GLU A 14 1.75 -4.59 -17.92
C GLU A 14 0.34 -4.08 -17.58
N PRO A 15 -0.25 -4.38 -16.41
CA PRO A 15 -1.56 -3.85 -16.05
C PRO A 15 -1.55 -2.32 -15.89
N LEU A 16 -0.46 -1.69 -15.45
CA LEU A 16 -0.37 -0.22 -15.41
C LEU A 16 -0.51 0.43 -16.80
N LEU A 17 -0.14 -0.27 -17.87
CA LEU A 17 -0.21 0.25 -19.24
C LEU A 17 -1.46 -0.20 -19.99
N GLU A 18 -2.06 -1.32 -19.61
CA GLU A 18 -3.13 -1.95 -20.41
C GLU A 18 -4.45 -2.19 -19.65
N GLY A 19 -4.47 -2.09 -18.33
CA GLY A 19 -5.64 -2.46 -17.51
C GLY A 19 -6.05 -1.49 -16.41
N ILE A 20 -5.10 -0.73 -15.87
CA ILE A 20 -5.31 0.19 -14.76
C ILE A 20 -5.55 1.60 -15.29
N ASN A 21 -6.63 2.23 -14.84
CA ASN A 21 -6.83 3.66 -14.96
C ASN A 21 -6.49 4.36 -13.65
N ALA A 22 -5.24 4.82 -13.53
CA ALA A 22 -4.74 5.40 -12.29
C ALA A 22 -5.51 6.63 -11.80
N GLY A 23 -6.23 7.34 -12.68
CA GLY A 23 -7.02 8.51 -12.32
C GLY A 23 -8.45 8.22 -11.86
N THR A 24 -8.94 6.99 -12.03
CA THR A 24 -10.32 6.62 -11.66
C THR A 24 -10.43 5.37 -10.81
N ASP A 25 -9.40 4.54 -10.79
CA ASP A 25 -9.41 3.29 -10.05
C ASP A 25 -9.27 3.50 -8.55
N SER A 26 -9.68 2.50 -7.78
CA SER A 26 -9.67 2.57 -6.33
C SER A 26 -8.35 2.06 -5.77
N TRP A 27 -7.61 2.93 -5.09
CA TRP A 27 -6.30 2.60 -4.53
C TRP A 27 -6.36 2.30 -3.04
N LYS A 28 -5.56 1.33 -2.59
CA LYS A 28 -5.47 0.97 -1.17
C LYS A 28 -4.01 0.72 -0.76
N ILE A 29 -3.76 0.96 0.53
CA ILE A 29 -2.52 0.57 1.20
C ILE A 29 -2.81 -0.57 2.16
N ALA A 30 -2.15 -1.71 1.96
CA ALA A 30 -2.22 -2.88 2.84
C ALA A 30 -0.89 -3.09 3.57
N LEU A 31 -0.93 -3.60 4.81
CA LEU A 31 0.28 -3.87 5.60
C LEU A 31 0.60 -5.35 5.50
N ALA A 32 1.86 -5.70 5.27
CA ALA A 32 2.29 -7.08 5.10
C ALA A 32 3.57 -7.38 5.90
N LEU A 33 3.72 -8.62 6.35
CA LEU A 33 4.95 -9.10 7.00
C LEU A 33 6.00 -9.58 5.98
N THR A 34 5.54 -10.05 4.82
CA THR A 34 6.34 -10.56 3.71
C THR A 34 5.77 -10.04 2.40
N VAL A 35 6.60 -9.98 1.36
CA VAL A 35 6.19 -9.61 -0.01
C VAL A 35 6.82 -10.60 -0.99
N ASN A 36 6.06 -11.02 -2.00
CA ASN A 36 6.58 -11.66 -3.20
C ASN A 36 6.48 -10.68 -4.38
N ALA A 37 7.61 -10.11 -4.82
CA ALA A 37 7.63 -9.06 -5.85
C ALA A 37 7.14 -9.51 -7.25
N ALA A 38 6.86 -10.81 -7.43
CA ALA A 38 6.32 -11.39 -8.65
C ALA A 38 4.79 -11.62 -8.59
N ASP A 39 4.11 -11.30 -7.48
CA ASP A 39 2.64 -11.46 -7.41
C ASP A 39 1.97 -10.60 -8.50
N THR A 40 1.04 -11.23 -9.22
CA THR A 40 0.22 -10.58 -10.26
C THR A 40 -1.17 -10.21 -9.75
N THR A 41 -1.56 -10.71 -8.58
CA THR A 41 -2.90 -10.53 -8.02
C THR A 41 -2.81 -10.38 -6.50
N PHE A 42 -3.50 -9.39 -5.97
CA PHE A 42 -3.63 -9.09 -4.56
C PHE A 42 -4.84 -9.83 -4.00
N THR A 43 -4.61 -10.64 -2.98
CA THR A 43 -5.66 -11.35 -2.24
C THR A 43 -5.62 -10.94 -0.77
N ALA A 44 -6.68 -10.29 -0.31
CA ALA A 44 -6.79 -9.81 1.08
C ALA A 44 -6.65 -10.98 2.08
N GLY A 45 -5.81 -10.80 3.09
CA GLY A 45 -5.46 -11.79 4.12
C GLY A 45 -4.45 -12.85 3.66
N THR A 46 -3.97 -12.77 2.43
CA THR A 46 -2.94 -13.68 1.88
C THR A 46 -1.72 -12.90 1.39
N THR A 47 -1.92 -11.89 0.54
CA THR A 47 -0.85 -10.99 0.08
C THR A 47 -0.44 -9.98 1.17
N ASP A 48 -1.36 -9.68 2.07
CA ASP A 48 -1.17 -8.84 3.25
C ASP A 48 -1.49 -9.61 4.54
N LEU A 49 -1.53 -8.92 5.68
CA LEU A 49 -1.87 -9.53 6.96
C LEU A 49 -3.33 -10.00 7.00
N THR A 50 -3.59 -11.08 7.74
CA THR A 50 -4.96 -11.48 8.09
C THR A 50 -5.62 -10.47 9.03
N THR A 51 -6.95 -10.38 9.04
CA THR A 51 -7.70 -9.55 9.98
C THR A 51 -7.46 -10.02 11.42
N ALA A 52 -6.68 -9.25 12.18
CA ALA A 52 -6.34 -9.53 13.57
C ALA A 52 -5.71 -8.30 14.23
N GLY A 53 -5.79 -8.21 15.55
CA GLY A 53 -4.98 -7.27 16.33
C GLY A 53 -5.24 -5.78 16.05
N GLY A 54 -6.39 -5.42 15.46
CA GLY A 54 -6.71 -4.05 15.03
C GLY A 54 -6.42 -3.77 13.55
N TYR A 55 -5.83 -4.73 12.83
CA TYR A 55 -5.69 -4.69 11.37
C TYR A 55 -6.87 -5.38 10.69
N THR A 56 -7.36 -4.82 9.58
CA THR A 56 -8.34 -5.45 8.69
C THR A 56 -7.68 -5.76 7.35
N ALA A 57 -7.81 -7.01 6.91
CA ALA A 57 -7.26 -7.49 5.65
C ALA A 57 -7.72 -6.65 4.45
N GLY A 58 -6.82 -6.48 3.48
CA GLY A 58 -6.96 -5.59 2.33
C GLY A 58 -6.66 -4.12 2.62
N GLY A 59 -6.37 -3.76 3.88
CA GLY A 59 -5.92 -2.42 4.25
C GLY A 59 -6.94 -1.29 4.06
N ASN A 60 -6.41 -0.06 4.08
CA ASN A 60 -7.20 1.18 4.09
C ASN A 60 -7.09 1.90 2.74
N ALA A 61 -8.11 2.70 2.39
CA ALA A 61 -8.13 3.46 1.14
C ALA A 61 -7.03 4.54 1.10
N ALA A 62 -6.46 4.73 -0.09
CA ALA A 62 -5.56 5.84 -0.39
C ALA A 62 -6.17 6.64 -1.55
N SER A 63 -7.07 7.57 -1.23
CA SER A 63 -7.91 8.23 -2.21
C SER A 63 -7.12 9.12 -3.19
N ILE A 64 -7.50 9.12 -4.46
CA ILE A 64 -6.88 9.97 -5.48
C ILE A 64 -7.08 11.45 -5.10
N THR A 65 -5.97 12.17 -4.99
CA THR A 65 -5.95 13.63 -4.87
C THR A 65 -5.71 14.27 -6.23
N SER A 66 -4.78 13.73 -7.02
CA SER A 66 -4.59 14.11 -8.42
C SER A 66 -3.91 12.99 -9.21
N ALA A 67 -4.15 12.97 -10.50
CA ALA A 67 -3.57 12.01 -11.43
C ALA A 67 -3.27 12.75 -12.73
N ALA A 68 -2.06 13.29 -12.85
CA ALA A 68 -1.74 14.28 -13.88
C ALA A 68 -0.30 14.16 -14.38
N GLN A 69 -0.08 14.55 -15.64
CA GLN A 69 1.24 14.68 -16.23
C GLN A 69 1.63 16.15 -16.29
N THR A 70 2.86 16.47 -15.90
CA THR A 70 3.47 17.77 -16.15
C THR A 70 4.91 17.59 -16.63
N ALA A 71 5.28 18.25 -17.72
CA ALA A 71 6.63 18.25 -18.28
C ALA A 71 7.20 16.84 -18.55
N GLY A 72 6.34 15.88 -18.93
CA GLY A 72 6.77 14.51 -19.22
C GLY A 72 6.75 13.55 -18.03
N THR A 73 6.43 14.02 -16.82
CA THR A 73 6.35 13.18 -15.62
C THR A 73 4.90 13.02 -15.18
N TYR A 74 4.39 11.79 -15.23
CA TYR A 74 3.10 11.44 -14.65
C TYR A 74 3.23 11.27 -13.14
N LYS A 75 2.28 11.81 -12.38
CA LYS A 75 2.21 11.65 -10.93
C LYS A 75 0.80 11.21 -10.54
N LEU A 76 0.74 10.10 -9.82
CA LEU A 76 -0.43 9.71 -9.04
C LEU A 76 -0.23 10.19 -7.61
N VAL A 77 -0.97 11.22 -7.20
CA VAL A 77 -0.96 11.72 -5.83
C VAL A 77 -2.16 11.14 -5.09
N LEU A 78 -1.88 10.38 -4.04
CA LEU A 78 -2.88 9.75 -3.19
C LEU A 78 -2.86 10.38 -1.79
N ALA A 79 -4.04 10.52 -1.20
CA ALA A 79 -4.17 10.82 0.20
C ALA A 79 -3.62 9.65 1.03
N SER A 80 -2.93 9.97 2.12
CA SER A 80 -2.43 8.94 3.04
C SER A 80 -3.60 8.15 3.63
N PRO A 81 -3.47 6.82 3.78
CA PRO A 81 -4.51 5.99 4.39
C PRO A 81 -4.78 6.39 5.85
N SER A 82 -5.98 6.05 6.34
CA SER A 82 -6.30 6.21 7.76
C SER A 82 -5.36 5.41 8.65
N VAL A 83 -5.12 5.95 9.85
CA VAL A 83 -4.30 5.32 10.89
C VAL A 83 -4.82 3.92 11.25
N TRP A 84 -3.90 2.99 11.53
CA TRP A 84 -4.23 1.73 12.18
C TRP A 84 -3.84 1.79 13.64
N THR A 85 -4.70 1.27 14.51
CA THR A 85 -4.46 1.19 15.96
C THR A 85 -4.38 -0.28 16.35
N GLY A 86 -3.30 -0.69 17.00
CA GLY A 86 -3.18 -2.03 17.54
C GLY A 86 -4.20 -2.27 18.64
N THR A 87 -4.75 -3.47 18.70
CA THR A 87 -5.69 -3.91 19.73
C THR A 87 -5.37 -5.36 20.14
N GLY A 88 -5.74 -5.76 21.35
CA GLY A 88 -5.51 -7.13 21.82
C GLY A 88 -4.01 -7.49 21.82
N ALA A 89 -3.63 -8.53 21.09
CA ALA A 89 -2.23 -8.93 20.92
C ALA A 89 -1.42 -8.01 19.97
N GLY A 90 -2.08 -7.07 19.30
CA GLY A 90 -1.46 -6.23 18.27
C GLY A 90 -1.21 -6.96 16.96
N PHE A 91 -0.44 -6.34 16.08
CA PHE A 91 0.02 -6.93 14.81
C PHE A 91 1.47 -6.53 14.54
N THR A 92 2.11 -7.18 13.56
CA THR A 92 3.46 -6.85 13.12
C THR A 92 3.50 -6.81 11.61
N PHE A 93 4.11 -5.76 11.05
CA PHE A 93 4.25 -5.60 9.61
C PHE A 93 5.68 -5.14 9.29
N ARG A 94 6.10 -5.28 8.04
CA ARG A 94 7.35 -4.71 7.54
C ARG A 94 7.13 -3.88 6.27
N TYR A 95 6.09 -4.19 5.51
CA TYR A 95 5.84 -3.59 4.21
C TYR A 95 4.49 -2.88 4.21
N ALA A 96 4.41 -1.77 3.47
CA ALA A 96 3.15 -1.17 3.05
C ALA A 96 3.00 -1.37 1.54
N ILE A 97 2.02 -2.15 1.11
CA ILE A 97 1.75 -2.49 -0.29
C ILE A 97 0.73 -1.50 -0.85
N LEU A 98 1.07 -0.81 -1.94
CA LEU A 98 0.11 -0.13 -2.79
C LEU A 98 -0.46 -1.12 -3.80
N TRP A 99 -1.78 -1.19 -3.87
CA TRP A 99 -2.47 -2.03 -4.83
C TRP A 99 -3.72 -1.32 -5.37
N ASP A 100 -4.02 -1.63 -6.62
CA ASP A 100 -5.26 -1.24 -7.29
C ASP A 100 -6.36 -2.25 -6.90
N ALA A 101 -7.34 -1.76 -6.14
CA ALA A 101 -8.48 -2.54 -5.68
C ALA A 101 -9.59 -2.70 -6.71
N THR A 102 -9.56 -1.94 -7.83
CA THR A 102 -10.43 -2.17 -8.97
C THR A 102 -10.02 -3.43 -9.72
N THR A 103 -8.72 -3.62 -9.95
CA THR A 103 -8.18 -4.76 -10.74
C THR A 103 -7.56 -5.87 -9.89
N ASN A 104 -7.53 -5.72 -8.56
CA ASN A 104 -6.82 -6.61 -7.65
C ASN A 104 -5.32 -6.74 -7.98
N THR A 105 -4.66 -5.66 -8.39
CA THR A 105 -3.24 -5.71 -8.82
C THR A 105 -2.32 -5.04 -7.80
N PRO A 106 -1.33 -5.73 -7.23
CA PRO A 106 -0.29 -5.08 -6.44
C PRO A 106 0.68 -4.33 -7.36
N VAL A 107 0.97 -3.06 -7.06
CA VAL A 107 1.79 -2.21 -7.96
C VAL A 107 3.15 -1.85 -7.39
N ALA A 108 3.21 -1.59 -6.09
CA ALA A 108 4.45 -1.24 -5.41
C ALA A 108 4.36 -1.52 -3.91
N TYR A 109 5.48 -1.41 -3.22
CA TYR A 109 5.52 -1.46 -1.77
C TYR A 109 6.64 -0.60 -1.20
N TRP A 110 6.45 -0.14 0.03
CA TRP A 110 7.50 0.46 0.86
C TRP A 110 8.02 -0.57 1.85
N ASP A 111 9.31 -0.87 1.81
CA ASP A 111 10.02 -1.72 2.78
C ASP A 111 10.62 -0.86 3.89
N TYR A 112 10.17 -1.04 5.13
CA TYR A 112 10.67 -0.34 6.31
C TYR A 112 12.02 -0.90 6.83
N GLY A 113 12.60 -1.90 6.15
CA GLY A 113 13.90 -2.52 6.43
C GLY A 113 13.91 -3.47 7.63
N SER A 114 12.90 -3.40 8.50
CA SER A 114 12.72 -4.27 9.67
C SER A 114 11.24 -4.37 10.03
N SER A 115 10.89 -5.45 10.74
CA SER A 115 9.53 -5.64 11.24
C SER A 115 9.21 -4.62 12.33
N VAL A 116 8.03 -4.03 12.25
CA VAL A 116 7.45 -3.06 13.17
C VAL A 116 6.28 -3.72 13.90
N THR A 117 6.40 -3.87 15.21
CA THR A 117 5.33 -4.34 16.08
C THR A 117 4.44 -3.16 16.48
N VAL A 118 3.13 -3.31 16.34
CA VAL A 118 2.11 -2.35 16.77
C VAL A 118 1.32 -3.01 17.90
N ALA A 119 1.64 -2.66 19.14
CA ALA A 119 0.98 -3.23 20.31
C ALA A 119 -0.40 -2.60 20.54
N SER A 120 -1.17 -3.15 21.50
CA SER A 120 -2.46 -2.58 21.86
C SER A 120 -2.33 -1.12 22.31
N GLY A 121 -3.06 -0.21 21.66
CA GLY A 121 -3.02 1.23 21.92
C GLY A 121 -1.97 1.99 21.10
N ASP A 122 -0.99 1.30 20.52
CA ASP A 122 -0.05 1.92 19.58
C ASP A 122 -0.73 2.20 18.24
N THR A 123 -0.23 3.20 17.53
CA THR A 123 -0.72 3.57 16.21
C THR A 123 0.38 3.51 15.17
N VAL A 124 -0.02 3.23 13.94
CA VAL A 124 0.85 3.32 12.78
C VAL A 124 0.17 4.10 11.66
N THR A 125 0.94 5.01 11.07
CA THR A 125 0.56 5.78 9.90
C THR A 125 1.50 5.47 8.74
N VAL A 126 0.93 5.30 7.55
CA VAL A 126 1.69 5.31 6.30
C VAL A 126 1.47 6.68 5.67
N THR A 127 2.55 7.44 5.48
CA THR A 127 2.49 8.79 4.90
C THR A 127 2.99 8.73 3.47
N LEU A 128 2.10 9.06 2.52
CA LEU A 128 2.43 9.17 1.10
C LEU A 128 2.87 10.59 0.76
N ASP A 129 3.69 10.74 -0.28
CA ASP A 129 4.17 12.05 -0.72
C ASP A 129 3.06 12.81 -1.46
N ALA A 130 2.58 13.90 -0.86
CA ALA A 130 1.50 14.72 -1.39
C ALA A 130 1.90 15.61 -2.60
N THR A 131 3.19 15.66 -2.95
CA THR A 131 3.74 16.51 -4.02
C THR A 131 4.26 15.70 -5.20
N ASN A 132 5.03 14.66 -4.89
CA ASN A 132 5.72 13.84 -5.88
C ASN A 132 4.92 12.61 -6.28
N GLY A 133 3.92 12.22 -5.49
CA GLY A 133 3.08 11.06 -5.75
C GLY A 133 3.78 9.74 -5.39
N VAL A 134 3.27 8.65 -5.95
CA VAL A 134 3.73 7.26 -5.78
C VAL A 134 4.26 6.64 -7.07
#